data_AF-A0A5N7B2I2-F1
#
_entry.id   AF-A0A5N7B2I2-F1
#
_cell.length_a   1.000
_cell.length_b   1.000
_cell.length_c   1.000
_cell.angle_alpha   90.00
_cell.angle_beta   90.00
_cell.angle_gamma   90.00
#
_symmetry.space_group_name_H-M   'P 1'
#
loop_
_entity.id
_entity.type
_entity.pdbx_description
1 polymer ?
#
loop_
_entity_poly.entity_id
_entity_poly.type
_entity_poly.pdbx_seq_one_letter_code
_entity_poly.pdbx_strand_id
1 'polypeptide(L)'
;MMEFPMRVVISVCVTDIGGSPQRRHNTLGSAFCEEVLNRDFRPSLQPTGYDHVHIPADFDSTKPVKRWFIFDLNVYEELGTDEVAQIPHRVYLASRQGDNWIFIPRPHWIDSAKSRSNSYTWGGRLEQKLVAGMKNSLLQA
;
A
#
# COMPACT_ATOMS: atom_id res chain seq x y z
N MET A 1 2.07 -20.55 1.18
CA MET A 1 3.27 -19.83 1.66
C MET A 1 2.77 -18.66 2.49
N MET A 2 3.35 -18.43 3.68
CA MET A 2 3.03 -17.20 4.44
C MET A 2 3.50 -15.99 3.63
N GLU A 3 2.59 -15.06 3.38
CA GLU A 3 2.93 -13.78 2.75
C GLU A 3 3.58 -12.88 3.80
N PHE A 4 4.86 -12.52 3.60
CA PHE A 4 5.62 -11.71 4.55
C PHE A 4 5.21 -10.22 4.49
N PRO A 5 5.22 -9.49 5.63
CA PRO A 5 5.03 -8.04 5.65
C PRO A 5 5.96 -7.32 4.69
N MET A 6 5.43 -6.34 3.95
CA MET A 6 6.21 -5.57 2.98
C MET A 6 5.62 -4.18 2.79
N ARG A 7 6.49 -3.18 2.65
CA ARG A 7 6.10 -1.84 2.21
C ARG A 7 6.41 -1.65 0.73
N VAL A 8 5.41 -1.31 -0.06
CA VAL A 8 5.54 -1.03 -1.49
C VAL A 8 5.29 0.45 -1.73
N VAL A 9 6.18 1.08 -2.48
CA VAL A 9 6.06 2.48 -2.86
C VAL A 9 5.95 2.58 -4.37
N ILE A 10 4.84 3.11 -4.87
CA ILE A 10 4.55 3.20 -6.29
C ILE A 10 4.45 4.66 -6.69
N SER A 11 5.33 5.09 -7.60
CA SER A 11 5.18 6.40 -8.24
C SER A 11 4.48 6.25 -9.57
N VAL A 12 3.35 6.94 -9.72
CA VAL A 12 2.43 6.82 -10.86
C VAL A 12 1.85 8.19 -11.19
N CYS A 13 1.44 8.38 -12.44
CA CYS A 13 0.63 9.52 -12.84
C CYS A 13 -0.82 9.30 -12.39
N VAL A 14 -1.41 10.22 -11.63
CA VAL A 14 -2.76 10.02 -11.05
C VAL A 14 -3.87 9.89 -12.10
N THR A 15 -3.64 10.39 -13.31
CA THR A 15 -4.56 10.25 -14.45
C THR A 15 -4.49 8.89 -15.13
N ASP A 16 -3.43 8.12 -14.90
CA ASP A 16 -3.31 6.75 -15.41
C ASP A 16 -4.17 5.78 -14.59
N ILE A 17 -4.49 6.15 -13.36
CA ILE A 17 -5.29 5.34 -12.45
C ILE A 17 -6.76 5.49 -12.81
N GLY A 18 -7.36 4.40 -13.31
CA GLY A 18 -8.78 4.36 -13.64
C GLY A 18 -9.69 4.41 -12.41
N GLY A 19 -10.98 4.64 -12.65
CA GLY A 19 -12.01 4.65 -11.62
C GLY A 19 -12.25 6.02 -10.98
N SER A 20 -13.22 6.05 -10.07
CA SER A 20 -13.58 7.27 -9.34
C SER A 20 -12.42 7.72 -8.44
N PRO A 21 -12.21 9.03 -8.26
CA PRO A 21 -11.19 9.58 -7.36
C PRO A 21 -11.05 8.83 -6.04
N GLN A 22 -12.18 8.57 -5.37
CA GLN A 22 -12.25 7.93 -4.06
C GLN A 22 -11.82 6.45 -4.06
N ARG A 23 -11.62 5.84 -5.23
CA ARG A 23 -11.27 4.42 -5.40
C ARG A 23 -9.97 4.19 -6.16
N ARG A 24 -9.33 5.25 -6.68
CA ARG A 24 -8.09 5.14 -7.47
C ARG A 24 -6.97 4.44 -6.70
N HIS A 25 -6.75 4.79 -5.43
CA HIS A 25 -5.76 4.13 -4.59
C HIS A 25 -5.97 2.61 -4.49
N ASN A 26 -7.22 2.17 -4.34
CA ASN A 26 -7.57 0.74 -4.32
C ASN A 26 -7.38 0.10 -5.69
N THR A 27 -7.73 0.81 -6.77
CA THR A 27 -7.55 0.33 -8.15
C THR A 27 -6.07 0.08 -8.46
N LEU A 28 -5.18 1.00 -8.04
CA LEU A 28 -3.74 0.84 -8.17
C LEU A 28 -3.22 -0.32 -7.31
N GLY A 29 -3.67 -0.43 -6.06
CA GLY A 29 -3.29 -1.52 -5.15
C GLY A 29 -3.71 -2.89 -5.69
N SER A 30 -4.93 -3.01 -6.20
CA SER A 30 -5.45 -4.21 -6.87
C SER A 30 -4.62 -4.58 -8.08
N ALA A 31 -4.39 -3.65 -9.01
CA ALA A 31 -3.57 -3.90 -10.20
C ALA A 31 -2.15 -4.37 -9.85
N PHE A 32 -1.51 -3.72 -8.86
CA PHE A 32 -0.18 -4.14 -8.42
C PHE A 32 -0.18 -5.54 -7.81
N CYS A 33 -1.13 -5.85 -6.90
CA CYS A 33 -1.18 -7.15 -6.25
C CYS A 33 -1.48 -8.27 -7.25
N GLU A 34 -2.38 -8.03 -8.20
CA GLU A 34 -2.74 -8.98 -9.24
C GLU A 34 -1.55 -9.24 -10.17
N GLU A 35 -1.00 -8.20 -10.80
CA GLU A 35 0.01 -8.36 -11.85
C GLU A 35 1.41 -8.70 -11.32
N VAL A 36 1.77 -8.22 -10.12
CA VAL A 36 3.14 -8.35 -9.59
C VAL A 36 3.24 -9.42 -8.51
N LEU A 37 2.20 -9.58 -7.68
CA LEU A 37 2.21 -10.51 -6.55
C LEU A 37 1.33 -11.74 -6.76
N ASN A 38 0.52 -11.78 -7.82
CA ASN A 38 -0.44 -12.85 -8.11
C ASN A 38 -1.37 -13.14 -6.92
N ARG A 39 -1.92 -12.07 -6.32
CA ARG A 39 -2.91 -12.14 -5.23
C ARG A 39 -3.88 -10.96 -5.26
N ASP A 40 -5.00 -11.08 -4.58
CA ASP A 40 -5.94 -9.97 -4.39
C ASP A 40 -5.40 -8.94 -3.40
N PHE A 41 -5.68 -7.66 -3.66
CA PHE A 41 -5.50 -6.59 -2.68
C PHE A 41 -6.62 -6.64 -1.64
N ARG A 42 -6.27 -6.56 -0.35
CA ARG A 42 -7.20 -6.75 0.78
C ARG A 42 -7.39 -5.45 1.59
N PRO A 43 -8.10 -4.44 1.06
CA PRO A 43 -8.28 -3.16 1.75
C PRO A 43 -9.22 -3.23 2.96
N SER A 44 -9.99 -4.31 3.09
CA SER A 44 -10.91 -4.50 4.22
C SER A 44 -10.16 -4.93 5.46
N LEU A 45 -10.36 -4.20 6.56
CA LEU A 45 -9.76 -4.53 7.86
C LEU A 45 -10.27 -5.88 8.35
N GLN A 46 -9.34 -6.78 8.65
CA GLN A 46 -9.63 -8.09 9.21
C GLN A 46 -8.62 -8.42 10.32
N PRO A 47 -9.04 -9.11 11.40
CA PRO A 47 -8.13 -9.62 12.44
C PRO A 47 -7.00 -10.51 11.91
N THR A 48 -7.26 -11.24 10.82
CA THR A 48 -6.30 -12.13 10.14
C THR A 48 -5.33 -11.39 9.22
N GLY A 49 -5.48 -10.07 9.07
CA GLY A 49 -4.60 -9.21 8.30
C GLY A 49 -5.29 -8.48 7.16
N TYR A 50 -4.68 -7.38 6.74
CA TYR A 50 -5.19 -6.49 5.70
C TYR A 50 -4.04 -5.83 4.94
N ASP A 51 -4.36 -5.17 3.84
CA ASP A 51 -3.46 -4.26 3.15
C ASP A 51 -3.93 -2.83 3.36
N HIS A 52 -3.00 -1.93 3.62
CA HIS A 52 -3.27 -0.53 3.88
C HIS A 52 -2.62 0.36 2.83
N VAL A 53 -3.26 1.46 2.49
CA VAL A 53 -2.71 2.47 1.58
C VAL A 53 -2.67 3.83 2.24
N HIS A 54 -1.49 4.44 2.25
CA HIS A 54 -1.31 5.82 2.67
C HIS A 54 -1.59 6.71 1.46
N ILE A 55 -2.67 7.49 1.58
CA ILE A 55 -3.13 8.38 0.52
C ILE A 55 -2.43 9.73 0.69
N PRO A 56 -1.59 10.18 -0.26
CA PRO A 56 -0.92 11.48 -0.15
C PRO A 56 -1.92 12.64 -0.27
N ALA A 57 -1.53 13.82 0.21
CA ALA A 57 -2.22 15.05 -0.18
C ALA A 57 -2.17 15.20 -1.71
N ASP A 58 -3.24 15.70 -2.32
CA ASP A 58 -3.40 15.79 -3.78
C ASP A 58 -3.25 14.44 -4.52
N PHE A 59 -3.70 13.34 -3.91
CA PHE A 59 -3.68 12.01 -4.54
C PHE A 59 -4.56 11.90 -5.78
N ASP A 60 -5.47 12.85 -5.97
CA ASP A 60 -6.32 12.94 -7.14
C ASP A 60 -6.15 14.30 -7.82
N SER A 61 -6.11 14.27 -9.15
CA SER A 61 -6.05 15.45 -9.99
C SER A 61 -6.59 15.10 -11.37
N THR A 62 -7.24 16.07 -12.01
CA THR A 62 -7.54 16.00 -13.45
C THR A 62 -6.30 16.25 -14.32
N LYS A 63 -5.19 16.73 -13.72
CA LYS A 63 -3.93 16.97 -14.42
C LYS A 63 -3.00 15.77 -14.28
N PRO A 64 -2.12 15.52 -15.28
CA PRO A 64 -1.18 14.40 -15.27
C PRO A 64 -0.04 14.62 -14.27
N VAL A 65 -0.35 14.48 -13.00
CA VAL A 65 0.56 14.75 -11.89
C VAL A 65 1.09 13.43 -11.33
N LYS A 66 2.40 13.34 -11.15
CA LYS A 66 3.02 12.17 -10.49
C LYS A 66 2.88 12.25 -8.98
N ARG A 67 2.43 11.15 -8.38
CA ARG A 67 2.31 10.98 -6.92
C ARG A 67 2.90 9.64 -6.49
N TRP A 68 3.29 9.58 -5.23
CA TRP A 68 3.85 8.40 -4.58
C TRP A 68 2.76 7.82 -3.67
N PHE A 69 2.31 6.61 -3.97
CA PHE A 69 1.41 5.84 -3.13
C PHE A 69 2.24 4.85 -2.32
N ILE A 70 1.93 4.71 -1.03
CA ILE A 70 2.60 3.78 -0.13
C ILE A 70 1.59 2.73 0.28
N PHE A 71 1.92 1.47 0.06
CA PHE A 71 1.11 0.32 0.41
C PHE A 71 1.83 -0.50 1.46
N ASP A 72 1.17 -0.71 2.58
CA ASP A 72 1.60 -1.64 3.62
C ASP A 72 0.85 -2.94 3.38
N LEU A 73 1.58 -3.96 2.94
CA LEU A 73 1.01 -5.24 2.55
C LEU A 73 1.20 -6.25 3.67
N ASN A 74 0.18 -7.07 3.88
CA ASN A 74 0.20 -8.16 4.86
C ASN A 74 0.38 -7.63 6.29
N VAL A 75 -0.45 -6.66 6.66
CA VAL A 75 -0.47 -6.05 8.00
C VAL A 75 -1.18 -7.01 8.96
N TYR A 76 -0.43 -7.76 9.75
CA TYR A 76 -0.97 -8.68 10.76
C TYR A 76 -0.94 -8.10 12.18
N GLU A 77 0.04 -7.24 12.45
CA GLU A 77 0.34 -6.64 13.74
C GLU A 77 0.88 -5.21 13.58
N GLU A 78 1.00 -4.53 14.71
CA GLU A 78 1.66 -3.23 14.78
C GLU A 78 3.17 -3.42 14.70
N LEU A 79 3.82 -2.59 13.90
CA LEU A 79 5.28 -2.54 13.78
C LEU A 79 5.73 -1.12 14.08
N GLY A 80 6.71 -1.00 14.97
CA GLY A 80 7.41 0.24 15.25
C GLY A 80 8.27 0.67 14.06
N THR A 81 8.71 1.93 14.06
CA THR A 81 9.51 2.51 12.97
C THR A 81 10.76 1.70 12.63
N ASP A 82 11.47 1.21 13.65
CA ASP A 82 12.70 0.43 13.45
C ASP A 82 12.42 -0.95 12.84
N GLU A 83 11.31 -1.58 13.21
CA GLU A 83 10.87 -2.86 12.65
C GLU A 83 10.43 -2.70 11.20
N VAL A 84 9.67 -1.63 10.90
CA VAL A 84 9.33 -1.27 9.53
C VAL A 84 10.60 -1.03 8.71
N ALA A 85 11.64 -0.41 9.26
CA ALA A 85 12.89 -0.21 8.52
C ALA A 85 13.56 -1.53 8.08
N GLN A 86 13.30 -2.64 8.79
CA GLN A 86 13.84 -3.97 8.47
C GLN A 86 12.97 -4.80 7.52
N ILE A 87 11.66 -4.53 7.41
CA ILE A 87 10.82 -5.28 6.46
C ILE A 87 11.22 -4.97 5.00
N PRO A 88 10.99 -5.89 4.07
CA PRO A 88 11.19 -5.65 2.64
C PRO A 88 10.51 -4.36 2.18
N HIS A 89 11.26 -3.52 1.48
CA HIS A 89 10.76 -2.34 0.79
C HIS A 89 10.92 -2.54 -0.71
N ARG A 90 9.86 -2.32 -1.48
CA ARG A 90 9.93 -2.34 -2.94
C ARG A 90 9.44 -1.02 -3.51
N VAL A 91 10.09 -0.57 -4.56
CA VAL A 91 9.75 0.69 -5.23
C VAL A 91 9.50 0.42 -6.70
N TYR A 92 8.43 1.00 -7.24
CA TYR A 92 8.05 0.86 -8.64
C TYR A 92 7.73 2.21 -9.27
N LEU A 93 8.07 2.35 -10.54
CA LEU A 93 7.36 3.27 -11.43
C LEU A 93 6.21 2.51 -12.08
N ALA A 94 5.01 3.08 -12.01
CA ALA A 94 3.85 2.54 -12.69
C ALA A 94 3.39 3.49 -13.80
N SER A 95 2.91 2.91 -14.89
CA SER A 95 2.24 3.59 -15.99
C SER A 95 1.19 2.65 -16.57
N ARG A 96 0.12 3.21 -17.15
CA ARG A 96 -0.91 2.43 -17.83
C ARG A 96 -0.82 2.63 -19.35
N GLN A 97 -0.84 1.55 -20.12
CA GLN A 97 -0.86 1.57 -21.58
C GLN A 97 -2.10 0.83 -22.07
N GLY A 98 -3.12 1.58 -22.47
CA GLY A 98 -4.46 1.01 -22.72
C GLY A 98 -5.03 0.43 -21.43
N ASP A 99 -5.27 -0.88 -21.43
CA ASP A 99 -5.76 -1.60 -20.25
C ASP A 99 -4.69 -2.29 -19.42
N ASN A 100 -3.43 -2.29 -19.90
CA ASN A 100 -2.34 -2.98 -19.22
C ASN A 100 -1.59 -2.04 -18.29
N TRP A 101 -1.31 -2.49 -17.07
CA TRP A 101 -0.32 -1.82 -16.23
C TRP A 101 1.08 -2.29 -16.56
N ILE A 102 2.03 -1.39 -16.31
CA ILE A 102 3.45 -1.69 -16.38
C ILE A 102 4.08 -1.20 -15.08
N PHE A 103 4.59 -2.14 -14.29
CA PHE A 103 5.29 -1.87 -13.05
C PHE A 103 6.78 -2.13 -13.22
N ILE A 104 7.58 -1.07 -13.31
CA ILE A 104 9.04 -1.18 -13.48
C ILE A 104 9.74 -1.01 -12.12
N PRO A 105 10.46 -2.04 -11.62
CA PRO A 105 11.11 -1.96 -10.31
C PRO A 105 12.23 -0.91 -10.28
N ARG A 106 12.40 -0.26 -9.13
CA ARG A 106 13.40 0.79 -8.87
C ARG A 106 14.18 0.49 -7.57
N PRO A 107 15.01 -0.57 -7.54
CA PRO A 107 15.73 -0.95 -6.32
C PRO A 107 16.64 0.17 -5.80
N HIS A 108 17.26 0.95 -6.69
CA HIS A 108 18.10 2.10 -6.34
C HIS A 108 17.36 3.24 -5.64
N TRP A 109 16.02 3.21 -5.56
CA TRP A 109 15.21 4.22 -4.88
C TRP A 109 14.74 3.78 -3.49
N ILE A 110 15.09 2.56 -3.05
CA ILE A 110 14.60 1.99 -1.78
C ILE A 110 14.94 2.90 -0.59
N ASP A 111 16.19 3.36 -0.46
CA ASP A 111 16.59 4.18 0.69
C ASP A 111 15.86 5.53 0.71
N SER A 112 15.67 6.14 -0.47
CA SER A 112 14.86 7.35 -0.63
C SER A 112 13.40 7.11 -0.27
N ALA A 113 12.84 5.96 -0.64
CA ALA A 113 11.47 5.59 -0.32
C ALA A 113 11.28 5.30 1.18
N LYS A 114 12.25 4.64 1.83
CA LYS A 114 12.27 4.46 3.29
C LYS A 114 12.27 5.81 4.00
N SER A 115 13.17 6.72 3.61
CA SER A 115 13.26 8.07 4.18
C SER A 115 11.94 8.84 4.03
N ARG A 116 11.32 8.81 2.84
CA ARG A 116 10.05 9.51 2.58
C ARG A 116 8.84 8.89 3.29
N SER A 117 8.84 7.57 3.47
CA SER A 117 7.72 6.85 4.08
C SER A 117 7.84 6.70 5.61
N ASN A 118 8.94 7.16 6.21
CA ASN A 118 9.23 6.98 7.63
C ASN A 118 8.19 7.62 8.57
N SER A 119 7.56 8.72 8.15
CA SER A 119 6.50 9.37 8.92
C SER A 119 5.15 8.63 8.88
N TYR A 120 5.00 7.64 8.00
CA TYR A 120 3.75 6.89 7.83
C TYR A 120 3.75 5.65 8.73
N THR A 121 2.87 5.68 9.73
CA THR A 121 2.62 4.56 10.64
C THR A 121 2.23 3.32 9.84
N TRP A 122 2.94 2.21 10.05
CA TRP A 122 2.61 0.92 9.46
C TRP A 122 1.13 0.59 9.64
N GLY A 123 0.45 0.17 8.58
CA GLY A 123 -0.95 -0.28 8.66
C GLY A 123 -2.00 0.80 8.99
N GLY A 124 -1.60 2.02 9.29
CA GLY A 124 -2.51 3.09 9.69
C GLY A 124 -2.90 3.04 11.17
N ARG A 125 -2.79 4.18 11.86
CA ARG A 125 -2.99 4.26 13.31
C ARG A 125 -4.44 3.96 13.73
N LEU A 126 -5.42 4.41 12.94
CA LEU A 126 -6.84 4.20 13.26
C LEU A 126 -7.24 2.75 12.97
N GLU A 127 -6.77 2.24 11.84
CA GLU A 127 -6.99 0.89 11.36
C GLU A 127 -6.46 -0.15 12.35
N GLN A 128 -5.24 0.05 12.86
CA GLN A 128 -4.67 -0.80 13.92
C GLN A 128 -5.53 -0.82 15.19
N LYS A 129 -6.02 0.35 15.63
CA LYS A 129 -6.92 0.42 16.80
C LYS A 129 -8.23 -0.33 16.56
N LEU A 130 -8.82 -0.20 15.38
CA LEU A 130 -10.05 -0.91 15.00
C LEU A 130 -9.82 -2.42 15.00
N VAL A 131 -8.74 -2.89 14.38
CA VAL A 131 -8.40 -4.32 14.31
C VAL A 131 -8.08 -4.90 15.69
N ALA A 132 -7.38 -4.15 16.55
CA ALA A 132 -7.15 -4.56 17.94
C ALA A 132 -8.48 -4.73 18.70
N GLY A 133 -9.43 -3.81 18.51
CA GLY A 133 -10.79 -3.93 19.03
C GLY A 133 -11.51 -5.20 18.54
N MET A 134 -11.45 -5.49 17.24
CA MET A 134 -12.03 -6.70 16.66
C MET A 134 -11.44 -7.98 17.25
N LYS A 135 -10.11 -8.04 17.41
CA LYS A 135 -9.40 -9.19 18.01
C LYS A 135 -9.85 -9.43 19.45
N ASN A 136 -9.97 -8.36 20.25
CA ASN A 136 -10.43 -8.47 21.63
C ASN A 136 -11.86 -9.00 21.74
N SER A 137 -12.77 -8.56 20.86
CA SER A 137 -14.14 -9.07 20.84
C SER A 137 -14.22 -10.55 20.47
N LEU A 138 -13.35 -11.03 19.56
CA LEU A 138 -13.30 -12.45 19.19
C LEU A 138 -12.76 -13.34 20.31
N LEU A 139 -11.85 -12.84 21.15
CA LEU A 139 -11.31 -13.59 22.29
C LEU A 139 -12.28 -13.68 23.47
N GLN A 140 -13.33 -12.86 23.48
CA GLN A 140 -14.36 -12.81 24.53
C GLN A 140 -15.66 -13.55 24.15
N ALA A 141 -15.75 -14.05 22.91
CA ALA A 141 -16.88 -14.81 22.38
C ALA A 141 -16.61 -16.32 22.45
#